data_AF-A0A3M1YU09-F1
#
_entry.id   AF-A0A3M1YU09-F1
#
_cell.length_a   1.000
_cell.length_b   1.000
_cell.length_c   1.000
_cell.angle_alpha   90.00
_cell.angle_beta   90.00
_cell.angle_gamma   90.00
#
_symmetry.space_group_name_H-M   'P 1'
#
loop_
_entity.id
_entity.type
_entity.pdbx_description
1 polymer ?
#
loop_
_entity_poly.entity_id
_entity_poly.type
_entity_poly.pdbx_seq_one_letter_code
_entity_poly.pdbx_strand_id
1 'polypeptide(L)'
;MPIYDDVHINAFIGDTVLQVSRQRLLLFFGTYILLSLLITWPAVLQLNTAFIGIDNGDTYINAYLGWWVKDALQHGHNPLHLSLLGYPDGLSGAALPAHFFLMFPTWLFNLILPLPLAFNFALLFTVALNGLAMFYLIGWLRERYDEVAWLGGALMMAFPHLQSH
;
A
#
# COMPACT_ATOMS: atom_id res chain seq x y z
N MET A 1 -1.30 -26.89 -47.68
CA MET A 1 -0.65 -26.12 -46.60
C MET A 1 -1.69 -25.13 -46.10
N PRO A 2 -2.53 -25.49 -45.11
CA PRO A 2 -3.51 -24.57 -44.56
C PRO A 2 -2.87 -23.70 -43.48
N ILE A 3 -3.21 -22.42 -43.55
CA ILE A 3 -2.81 -21.33 -42.67
C ILE A 3 -3.48 -21.56 -41.30
N TYR A 4 -2.71 -21.40 -40.23
CA TYR A 4 -3.21 -21.49 -38.85
C TYR A 4 -4.27 -20.40 -38.62
N ASP A 5 -5.46 -20.82 -38.21
CA ASP A 5 -6.60 -19.97 -37.90
C ASP A 5 -6.33 -19.07 -36.67
N ASP A 6 -6.68 -17.79 -36.82
CA ASP A 6 -6.68 -16.70 -35.83
C ASP A 6 -7.70 -16.87 -34.68
N VAL A 7 -7.94 -18.10 -34.20
CA VAL A 7 -9.04 -18.40 -33.25
C VAL A 7 -8.61 -18.39 -31.78
N HIS A 8 -7.31 -18.23 -31.46
CA HIS A 8 -6.85 -18.39 -30.07
C HIS A 8 -6.36 -17.14 -29.33
N ILE A 9 -6.36 -15.95 -29.95
CA ILE A 9 -5.86 -14.74 -29.26
C ILE A 9 -6.94 -14.06 -28.40
N ASN A 10 -8.22 -14.17 -28.77
CA ASN A 10 -9.31 -13.47 -28.06
C ASN A 10 -9.80 -14.18 -26.78
N ALA A 11 -9.34 -15.42 -26.51
CA ALA A 11 -9.71 -16.17 -25.30
C ALA A 11 -8.79 -15.91 -24.09
N PHE A 12 -7.71 -15.14 -24.26
CA PHE A 12 -6.69 -14.98 -23.21
C PHE A 12 -7.06 -13.92 -22.14
N ILE A 13 -8.05 -13.05 -22.40
CA ILE A 13 -8.32 -11.88 -21.52
C ILE A 13 -9.80 -11.76 -21.08
N GLY A 14 -10.74 -12.44 -21.74
CA GLY A 14 -12.18 -12.19 -21.53
C GLY A 14 -12.87 -12.97 -20.40
N ASP A 15 -12.58 -14.27 -20.27
CA ASP A 15 -13.53 -15.19 -19.62
C ASP A 15 -12.99 -15.93 -18.38
N THR A 16 -11.71 -15.76 -18.04
CA THR A 16 -11.03 -16.50 -16.95
C THR A 16 -10.88 -15.73 -15.64
N VAL A 17 -11.37 -14.49 -15.56
CA VAL A 17 -11.41 -13.77 -14.28
C VAL A 17 -12.71 -14.10 -13.60
N LEU A 18 -12.65 -15.08 -12.68
CA LEU A 18 -13.76 -15.30 -11.75
C LEU A 18 -14.17 -13.97 -11.13
N GLN A 19 -15.46 -13.67 -11.20
CA GLN A 19 -15.96 -12.39 -10.72
C GLN A 19 -16.28 -12.50 -9.23
N VAL A 20 -15.56 -11.75 -8.40
CA VAL A 20 -15.98 -11.50 -7.02
C VAL A 20 -17.06 -10.44 -7.04
N SER A 21 -18.25 -10.76 -6.51
CA SER A 21 -19.29 -9.74 -6.35
C SER A 21 -18.76 -8.56 -5.50
N ARG A 22 -19.12 -7.33 -5.84
CA ARG A 22 -18.73 -6.12 -5.10
C ARG A 22 -18.99 -6.22 -3.58
N GLN A 23 -20.09 -6.86 -3.18
CA GLN A 23 -20.44 -7.06 -1.78
C GLN A 23 -19.42 -7.95 -1.05
N ARG A 24 -19.02 -9.07 -1.66
CA ARG A 24 -17.97 -9.95 -1.12
C ARG A 24 -16.61 -9.25 -1.05
N LEU A 25 -16.28 -8.45 -2.06
CA LEU A 25 -15.05 -7.66 -2.06
C LEU A 25 -15.01 -6.70 -0.87
N LEU A 26 -16.08 -5.94 -0.65
CA LEU A 26 -16.18 -5.03 0.49
C LEU A 26 -16.15 -5.77 1.83
N LEU A 27 -16.76 -6.96 1.90
CA LEU A 27 -16.72 -7.80 3.10
C LEU A 27 -15.29 -8.26 3.41
N PHE A 28 -14.57 -8.81 2.44
CA PHE A 28 -13.19 -9.28 2.66
C PHE A 28 -12.23 -8.12 2.93
N PHE A 29 -12.36 -7.01 2.21
CA PHE A 29 -11.57 -5.82 2.50
C PHE A 29 -11.86 -5.29 3.92
N GLY A 30 -13.13 -5.26 4.33
CA GLY A 30 -13.53 -4.89 5.68
C GLY A 30 -12.94 -5.80 6.76
N THR A 31 -12.87 -7.12 6.53
CA THR A 31 -12.22 -8.03 7.50
C THR A 31 -10.72 -7.80 7.59
N TYR A 32 -10.03 -7.50 6.48
CA TYR A 32 -8.60 -7.13 6.53
C TYR A 32 -8.36 -5.81 7.24
N ILE A 33 -9.24 -4.82 7.09
CA ILE A 33 -9.16 -3.58 7.89
C ILE A 33 -9.35 -3.90 9.37
N LEU A 34 -10.34 -4.70 9.75
CA LEU A 34 -10.53 -5.08 11.16
C LEU A 34 -9.32 -5.82 11.74
N LEU A 35 -8.72 -6.72 10.96
CA LEU A 35 -7.49 -7.42 11.35
C LEU A 35 -6.31 -6.47 11.49
N SER A 36 -6.16 -5.47 10.62
CA SER A 36 -5.07 -4.51 10.73
C SER A 36 -5.18 -3.66 12.00
N LEU A 37 -6.40 -3.24 12.36
CA LEU A 37 -6.67 -2.55 13.63
C LEU A 37 -6.35 -3.45 14.85
N LEU A 38 -6.66 -4.74 14.76
CA LEU A 38 -6.38 -5.70 15.84
C LEU A 38 -4.88 -5.96 16.02
N ILE A 39 -4.15 -6.18 14.93
CA ILE A 39 -2.71 -6.46 14.95
C ILE A 39 -1.91 -5.23 15.41
N THR A 40 -2.38 -4.03 15.08
CA THR A 40 -1.74 -2.77 15.49
C THR A 40 -2.25 -2.24 16.83
N TRP A 41 -3.07 -3.00 17.56
CA TRP A 41 -3.48 -2.63 18.91
C TRP A 41 -2.28 -2.70 19.88
N PRO A 42 -2.07 -1.72 20.79
CA PRO A 42 -2.91 -0.55 21.07
C PRO A 42 -2.53 0.71 20.30
N ALA A 43 -1.57 0.65 19.36
CA ALA A 43 -1.07 1.82 18.64
C ALA A 43 -2.15 2.56 17.84
N VAL A 44 -3.18 1.83 17.36
CA VAL A 44 -4.38 2.40 16.72
C VAL A 44 -5.18 3.37 17.62
N LEU A 45 -4.94 3.40 18.93
CA LEU A 45 -5.55 4.38 19.83
C LEU A 45 -4.84 5.75 19.78
N GLN A 46 -3.67 5.83 19.16
CA GLN A 46 -2.80 7.01 19.13
C GLN A 46 -2.50 7.49 17.69
N LEU A 47 -3.42 7.20 16.75
CA LEU A 47 -3.19 7.45 15.32
C LEU A 47 -2.80 8.89 14.97
N ASN A 48 -3.23 9.88 15.77
CA ASN A 48 -2.96 11.30 15.50
C ASN A 48 -1.78 11.88 16.32
N THR A 49 -1.23 11.12 17.27
CA THR A 49 -0.22 11.62 18.22
C THR A 49 1.11 10.89 18.14
N ALA A 50 1.13 9.65 17.63
CA ALA A 50 2.34 8.85 17.48
C ALA A 50 2.34 8.14 16.12
N PHE A 51 3.52 7.82 15.59
CA PHE A 51 3.64 6.97 14.40
C PHE A 51 3.63 5.49 14.80
N ILE A 52 2.90 4.66 14.07
CA ILE A 52 2.98 3.20 14.18
C ILE A 52 4.32 2.76 13.57
N GLY A 53 5.19 2.18 14.37
CA GLY A 53 6.52 1.77 13.94
C GLY A 53 7.48 1.62 15.12
N ILE A 54 8.77 1.56 14.82
CA ILE A 54 9.83 1.45 15.82
C ILE A 54 10.64 2.75 15.81
N ASP A 55 10.91 3.31 17.00
CA ASP A 55 11.57 4.61 17.14
C ASP A 55 12.97 4.70 16.52
N ASN A 56 13.69 3.57 16.45
CA ASN A 56 15.03 3.50 15.85
C ASN A 56 15.03 2.95 14.42
N GLY A 57 13.85 2.78 13.81
CA GLY A 57 13.70 2.36 12.42
C GLY A 57 13.47 3.52 11.46
N ASP A 58 13.07 3.18 10.24
CA ASP A 58 12.84 4.15 9.16
C ASP A 58 11.49 4.87 9.25
N THR A 59 10.77 4.77 10.38
CA THR A 59 9.46 5.40 10.56
C THR A 59 9.53 6.92 10.37
N TYR A 60 10.51 7.58 10.99
CA TYR A 60 10.62 9.04 10.91
C TYR A 60 11.06 9.52 9.53
N ILE A 61 11.96 8.79 8.85
CA ILE A 61 12.36 9.17 7.49
C ILE A 61 11.20 8.96 6.51
N ASN A 62 10.41 7.90 6.63
CA ASN A 62 9.23 7.69 5.79
C ASN A 62 8.15 8.74 6.04
N ALA A 63 7.89 9.10 7.31
CA ALA A 63 6.99 10.20 7.64
C ALA A 63 7.49 11.53 7.05
N TYR A 64 8.79 11.81 7.15
CA TYR A 64 9.41 12.99 6.55
C TYR A 64 9.24 13.00 5.02
N LEU A 65 9.49 11.89 4.32
CA LEU A 65 9.34 11.81 2.87
C LEU A 65 7.88 12.04 2.44
N GLY A 66 6.91 11.52 3.18
CA GLY A 66 5.49 11.79 2.95
C GLY A 66 5.11 13.26 3.18
N TRP A 67 5.64 13.87 4.24
CA TRP A 67 5.45 15.29 4.54
C TRP A 67 6.11 16.19 3.48
N TRP A 68 7.32 15.85 3.03
CA TRP A 68 8.09 16.65 2.08
C TRP A 68 7.33 16.88 0.78
N VAL A 69 6.64 15.87 0.27
CA VAL A 69 5.84 16.03 -0.95
C VAL A 69 4.77 17.11 -0.77
N LYS A 70 4.08 17.13 0.37
CA LYS A 70 3.12 18.20 0.68
C LYS A 70 3.81 19.55 0.78
N ASP A 71 4.88 19.64 1.57
CA ASP A 71 5.60 20.90 1.80
C ASP A 71 6.12 21.49 0.49
N ALA A 72 6.74 20.66 -0.35
CA ALA A 72 7.25 21.06 -1.64
C ALA A 72 6.14 21.57 -2.57
N LEU A 73 4.98 20.89 -2.61
CA LEU A 73 3.83 21.34 -3.40
C LEU A 73 3.25 22.66 -2.88
N GLN A 74 3.24 22.90 -1.56
CA GLN A 74 2.71 24.12 -0.96
C GLN A 74 3.63 25.33 -1.17
N HIS A 75 4.94 25.12 -1.21
CA HIS A 75 5.94 26.19 -1.34
C HIS A 75 6.54 26.32 -2.75
N GLY A 76 6.09 25.50 -3.71
CA GLY A 76 6.58 25.53 -5.09
C GLY A 76 8.00 24.97 -5.27
N HIS A 77 8.44 24.11 -4.35
CA HIS A 77 9.69 23.35 -4.52
C HIS A 77 9.46 22.12 -5.39
N ASN A 78 10.54 21.56 -5.94
CA ASN A 78 10.48 20.29 -6.65
C ASN A 78 10.26 19.15 -5.62
N PRO A 79 9.12 18.42 -5.65
CA PRO A 79 8.86 17.33 -4.71
C PRO A 79 9.89 16.21 -4.81
N LEU A 80 10.53 16.07 -5.98
CA LEU A 80 11.57 15.08 -6.24
C LEU A 80 12.96 15.55 -5.80
N HIS A 81 13.12 16.67 -5.11
CA HIS A 81 14.42 17.11 -4.60
C HIS A 81 14.32 17.39 -3.10
N LEU A 82 15.07 16.67 -2.29
CA LEU A 82 15.02 16.73 -0.83
C LEU A 82 16.05 17.74 -0.32
N SER A 83 15.65 19.00 -0.17
CA SER A 83 16.60 20.09 0.17
C SER A 83 17.16 19.99 1.59
N LEU A 84 16.40 19.43 2.54
CA LEU A 84 16.84 19.28 3.94
C LEU A 84 17.70 18.04 4.16
N LEU A 85 17.71 17.10 3.22
CA LEU A 85 18.47 15.86 3.33
C LEU A 85 19.76 16.00 2.52
N GLY A 86 20.93 15.86 3.16
CA GLY A 86 22.21 16.12 2.49
C GLY A 86 22.53 17.61 2.32
N TYR A 87 22.07 18.45 3.25
CA TYR A 87 22.39 19.89 3.29
C TYR A 87 23.93 20.14 3.21
N PRO A 88 24.40 21.17 2.49
CA PRO A 88 23.65 22.24 1.81
C PRO A 88 23.15 21.91 0.42
N ASP A 89 23.70 20.88 -0.22
CA ASP A 89 23.44 20.59 -1.64
C ASP A 89 22.09 19.88 -1.87
N GLY A 90 21.55 19.28 -0.81
CA GLY A 90 20.32 18.49 -0.86
C GLY A 90 20.54 17.12 -1.51
N LEU A 91 19.48 16.33 -1.56
CA LEU A 91 19.48 15.04 -2.24
C LEU A 91 18.55 15.09 -3.45
N SER A 92 19.13 14.85 -4.62
CA SER A 92 18.36 14.66 -5.84
C SER A 92 17.44 13.45 -5.70
N GLY A 93 16.26 13.55 -6.30
CA GLY A 93 15.35 12.41 -6.48
C GLY A 93 16.04 11.27 -7.19
N ALA A 94 17.08 11.47 -7.99
CA ALA A 94 17.86 10.37 -8.55
C ALA A 94 18.52 9.46 -7.48
N ALA A 95 18.80 9.98 -6.27
CA ALA A 95 19.31 9.20 -5.14
C ALA A 95 18.19 8.45 -4.40
N LEU A 96 16.95 8.95 -4.47
CA LEU A 96 15.74 8.34 -3.89
C LEU A 96 14.60 8.29 -4.93
N PRO A 97 14.78 7.68 -6.11
CA PRO A 97 13.90 7.93 -7.27
C PRO A 97 12.49 7.41 -7.06
N ALA A 98 12.33 6.49 -6.13
CA ALA A 98 11.04 5.94 -5.77
C ALA A 98 10.34 6.70 -4.64
N HIS A 99 10.91 7.67 -3.93
CA HIS A 99 10.29 8.19 -2.69
C HIS A 99 8.86 8.74 -2.90
N PHE A 100 8.62 9.41 -4.03
CA PHE A 100 7.29 9.90 -4.40
C PHE A 100 6.26 8.77 -4.54
N PHE A 101 6.66 7.65 -5.14
CA PHE A 101 5.80 6.47 -5.32
C PHE A 101 5.74 5.59 -4.08
N LEU A 102 6.86 5.43 -3.39
CA LEU A 102 7.03 4.62 -2.18
C LEU A 102 6.17 5.17 -1.04
N MET A 103 6.08 6.50 -0.93
CA MET A 103 5.29 7.16 0.10
C MET A 103 3.84 7.44 -0.33
N PHE A 104 3.41 6.92 -1.48
CA PHE A 104 1.98 6.86 -1.79
C PHE A 104 1.33 5.72 -0.99
N PRO A 105 0.18 5.91 -0.33
CA PRO A 105 -0.69 7.10 -0.33
C PRO A 105 -0.47 8.07 0.84
N THR A 106 0.58 7.92 1.67
CA THR A 106 0.85 8.79 2.83
C THR A 106 0.81 10.27 2.50
N TRP A 107 1.55 10.71 1.46
CA TRP A 107 1.56 12.14 1.10
C TRP A 107 0.20 12.62 0.61
N LEU A 108 -0.58 11.77 -0.07
CA LEU A 108 -1.92 12.10 -0.54
C LEU A 108 -2.86 12.38 0.63
N PHE A 109 -2.83 11.51 1.65
CA PHE A 109 -3.60 11.73 2.87
C PHE A 109 -3.10 12.94 3.65
N ASN A 110 -1.80 13.20 3.65
CA ASN A 110 -1.22 14.34 4.37
C ASN A 110 -1.67 15.71 3.82
N LEU A 111 -2.14 15.77 2.57
CA LEU A 111 -2.74 16.99 2.01
C LEU A 111 -3.94 17.48 2.84
N ILE A 112 -4.70 16.57 3.45
CA ILE A 112 -5.93 16.88 4.19
C ILE A 112 -5.92 16.44 5.67
N LEU A 113 -5.03 15.52 6.05
CA LEU A 113 -4.89 15.00 7.42
C LEU A 113 -3.57 15.47 8.07
N PRO A 114 -3.51 15.57 9.40
CA PRO A 114 -2.24 15.70 10.14
C PRO A 114 -1.28 14.56 9.79
N LEU A 115 0.03 14.82 9.88
CA LEU A 115 1.06 13.87 9.45
C LEU A 115 1.00 12.49 10.16
N PRO A 116 0.88 12.41 11.49
CA PRO A 116 0.75 11.11 12.16
C PRO A 116 -0.46 10.32 11.65
N LEU A 117 -1.60 11.00 11.52
CA LEU A 117 -2.83 10.36 11.06
C LEU A 117 -2.72 9.88 9.61
N ALA A 118 -2.15 10.70 8.72
CA ALA A 118 -1.94 10.34 7.32
C ALA A 118 -1.03 9.12 7.16
N PHE A 119 0.09 9.10 7.88
CA PHE A 119 1.06 8.00 7.87
C PHE A 119 0.44 6.70 8.38
N ASN A 120 -0.20 6.75 9.55
CA ASN A 120 -0.79 5.55 10.15
C ASN A 120 -1.97 5.02 9.35
N PHE A 121 -2.79 5.92 8.78
CA PHE A 121 -3.89 5.53 7.91
C PHE A 121 -3.38 4.87 6.62
N ALA A 122 -2.32 5.42 6.01
CA ALA A 122 -1.67 4.78 4.87
C ALA A 122 -1.11 3.40 5.22
N LEU A 123 -0.47 3.24 6.38
CA LEU A 123 0.04 1.95 6.84
C LEU A 123 -1.09 0.92 6.96
N LEU A 124 -2.18 1.24 7.68
CA LEU A 124 -3.32 0.35 7.88
C LEU A 124 -4.01 -0.01 6.56
N PHE A 125 -4.09 0.97 5.65
CA PHE A 125 -4.65 0.79 4.32
C PHE A 125 -3.77 -0.13 3.46
N THR A 126 -2.45 0.08 3.45
CA THR A 126 -1.50 -0.73 2.69
C THR A 126 -1.48 -2.18 3.16
N VAL A 127 -1.45 -2.45 4.47
CA VAL A 127 -1.48 -3.85 4.96
C VAL A 127 -2.81 -4.54 4.60
N ALA A 128 -3.93 -3.82 4.64
CA ALA A 128 -5.22 -4.38 4.22
C ALA A 128 -5.28 -4.64 2.71
N LEU A 129 -4.71 -3.75 1.89
CA LEU A 129 -4.55 -3.98 0.45
C LEU A 129 -3.63 -5.16 0.14
N ASN A 130 -2.57 -5.37 0.91
CA ASN A 130 -1.69 -6.52 0.75
C ASN A 130 -2.43 -7.84 1.02
N GLY A 131 -3.27 -7.89 2.06
CA GLY A 131 -4.15 -9.03 2.32
C GLY A 131 -5.15 -9.26 1.18
N LEU A 132 -5.74 -8.18 0.66
CA LEU A 132 -6.65 -8.25 -0.48
C LEU A 132 -5.96 -8.72 -1.77
N ALA A 133 -4.75 -8.23 -2.05
CA ALA A 133 -3.96 -8.63 -3.21
C ALA A 133 -3.64 -10.12 -3.17
N MET A 134 -3.25 -10.64 -2.00
CA MET A 134 -2.99 -12.07 -1.82
C MET A 134 -4.26 -12.91 -1.95
N PHE A 135 -5.40 -12.43 -1.44
CA PHE A 135 -6.70 -13.07 -1.69
C PHE A 135 -7.00 -13.19 -3.18
N TYR A 136 -6.77 -12.13 -3.95
CA TYR A 136 -6.93 -12.17 -5.41
C TYR A 136 -5.95 -13.12 -6.08
N LEU A 137 -4.69 -13.13 -5.64
CA LEU A 137 -3.65 -14.01 -6.19
C LEU A 137 -3.99 -15.48 -5.98
N ILE A 138 -4.37 -15.87 -4.76
CA ILE A 138 -4.77 -17.25 -4.46
C ILE A 138 -6.05 -17.61 -5.22
N GLY A 139 -7.02 -16.69 -5.27
CA GLY A 139 -8.26 -16.91 -5.99
C GLY A 139 -8.06 -17.10 -7.49
N TRP A 140 -7.13 -16.35 -8.08
CA TRP A 140 -6.72 -16.50 -9.47
C TRP A 140 -6.01 -17.84 -9.71
N LEU A 141 -5.05 -18.22 -8.87
CA LEU A 141 -4.31 -19.48 -8.99
C LEU A 141 -5.20 -20.72 -8.82
N ARG A 142 -6.24 -20.64 -7.98
CA ARG A 142 -7.14 -21.77 -7.69
C ARG A 142 -8.41 -21.77 -8.52
N GLU A 143 -8.59 -20.77 -9.36
CA GLU A 143 -9.86 -20.52 -10.05
C GLU A 143 -11.07 -20.54 -9.09
N ARG A 144 -10.89 -20.02 -7.87
CA ARG A 144 -11.98 -19.90 -6.88
C ARG A 144 -11.63 -18.94 -5.74
N TYR A 145 -12.58 -18.09 -5.36
CA TYR A 145 -12.51 -17.30 -4.13
C TYR A 145 -13.25 -18.00 -2.99
N ASP A 146 -12.50 -18.50 -2.01
CA ASP A 146 -13.03 -19.22 -0.85
C ASP A 146 -12.29 -18.82 0.44
N GLU A 147 -12.58 -19.54 1.53
CA GLU A 147 -12.00 -19.28 2.85
C GLU A 147 -10.49 -19.45 2.86
N VAL A 148 -9.93 -20.29 1.99
CA VAL A 148 -8.48 -20.51 1.85
C VAL A 148 -7.81 -19.27 1.27
N ALA A 149 -8.40 -18.67 0.25
CA ALA A 149 -7.91 -17.40 -0.30
C ALA A 149 -7.96 -16.28 0.75
N TRP A 150 -9.03 -16.24 1.56
CA TRP A 150 -9.14 -15.26 2.65
C TRP A 150 -8.07 -15.47 3.73
N LEU A 151 -7.87 -16.71 4.17
CA LEU A 151 -6.84 -17.05 5.15
C LEU A 151 -5.44 -16.70 4.63
N GLY A 152 -5.13 -16.97 3.36
CA GLY A 152 -3.85 -16.60 2.79
C GLY A 152 -3.61 -15.09 2.75
N GLY A 153 -4.66 -14.30 2.49
CA GLY A 153 -4.62 -12.85 2.63
C GLY A 153 -4.35 -12.40 4.07
N ALA A 154 -5.06 -12.98 5.03
CA ALA A 154 -4.87 -12.70 6.46
C ALA A 154 -3.43 -13.01 6.92
N LEU A 155 -2.87 -14.13 6.45
CA LEU A 155 -1.48 -14.50 6.73
C LEU A 155 -0.49 -13.52 6.11
N MET A 156 -0.66 -13.14 4.85
CA MET A 156 0.23 -12.19 4.17
C MET A 156 0.25 -10.83 4.88
N MET A 157 -0.91 -10.27 5.21
CA MET A 157 -0.97 -8.96 5.89
C MET A 157 -0.41 -8.98 7.31
N ALA A 158 -0.47 -10.14 7.98
CA ALA A 158 -0.01 -10.31 9.35
C ALA A 158 1.46 -10.75 9.45
N PHE A 159 2.16 -10.94 8.33
CA PHE A 159 3.52 -11.44 8.32
C PHE A 159 4.54 -10.28 8.29
N PRO A 160 5.05 -9.82 9.45
CA PRO A 160 5.78 -8.55 9.56
C PRO A 160 7.05 -8.50 8.70
N HIS A 161 7.71 -9.64 8.46
CA HIS A 161 8.92 -9.66 7.62
C HIS A 161 8.63 -9.34 6.15
N LEU A 162 7.45 -9.70 5.63
CA LEU A 162 7.03 -9.31 4.27
C LEU A 162 6.34 -7.94 4.23
N GLN A 163 5.97 -7.40 5.38
CA GLN A 163 5.41 -6.05 5.51
C GLN A 163 6.48 -4.98 5.81
N SER A 164 7.70 -5.40 6.14
CA SER A 164 8.80 -4.46 6.39
C SER A 164 9.22 -3.82 5.08
N HIS A 165 9.11 -2.50 5.05
CA HIS A 165 10.04 -1.67 4.30
C HIS A 165 11.40 -1.67 5.01
#